data_AF-A0A7C5NJ21-F1
#
_entry.id   AF-A0A7C5NJ21-F1
#
_cell.length_a   1.000
_cell.length_b   1.000
_cell.length_c   1.000
_cell.angle_alpha   90.00
_cell.angle_beta   90.00
_cell.angle_gamma   90.00
#
_symmetry.space_group_name_H-M   'P 1'
#
loop_
_entity.id
_entity.type
_entity.pdbx_description
1 polymer ?
#
loop_
_entity_poly.entity_id
_entity_poly.type
_entity_poly.pdbx_seq_one_letter_code
_entity_poly.pdbx_strand_id
1 'polypeptide(L)'
;LVIGQTTIADPTRAPEGQHTLWVYSRVPNRIEGGWAEARERFADRIEARIEQLAPGFRGRVLERAIAAPPDLEATNENLLGGDLGGGSAQVHHQLFFRPVFPHFRYRTPVKGLYLCSSYTHPGAGVHGACGRNAAGMALGERG
;
A
#
# COMPACT_ATOMS: atom_id res chain seq x y z
N LEU A 1 -9.49 -6.04 -7.34
CA LEU A 1 -9.57 -6.83 -6.11
C LEU A 1 -8.40 -7.80 -6.10
N VAL A 2 -7.61 -7.79 -5.03
CA VAL A 2 -6.54 -8.76 -4.76
C VAL A 2 -6.93 -9.48 -3.49
N ILE A 3 -6.75 -10.80 -3.46
CA ILE A 3 -7.08 -11.65 -2.33
C ILE A 3 -5.90 -12.59 -2.09
N GLY A 4 -5.55 -12.81 -0.82
CA GLY A 4 -4.47 -13.70 -0.43
C GLY A 4 -4.81 -14.43 0.85
N GLN A 5 -4.50 -15.72 0.89
CA GLN A 5 -4.64 -16.56 2.08
C GLN A 5 -3.25 -16.97 2.55
N THR A 6 -2.65 -16.13 3.40
CA THR A 6 -1.23 -16.26 3.76
C THR A 6 -0.92 -17.53 4.54
N THR A 7 -1.92 -18.09 5.22
CA THR A 7 -1.79 -19.33 6.01
C THR A 7 -1.48 -20.57 5.20
N ILE A 8 -1.71 -20.54 3.88
CA ILE A 8 -1.29 -21.64 2.98
C ILE A 8 0.24 -21.69 2.87
N ALA A 9 0.89 -20.52 2.87
CA ALA A 9 2.34 -20.42 2.77
C ALA A 9 3.01 -20.51 4.16
N ASP A 10 2.35 -19.98 5.19
CA ASP A 10 2.85 -19.98 6.57
C ASP A 10 1.71 -20.31 7.55
N PRO A 11 1.57 -21.58 7.97
CA PRO A 11 0.51 -22.02 8.86
C PRO A 11 0.49 -21.32 10.23
N THR A 12 1.60 -20.72 10.67
CA THR A 12 1.68 -20.02 11.97
C THR A 12 0.88 -18.72 12.00
N ARG A 13 0.40 -18.26 10.83
CA ARG A 13 -0.38 -17.02 10.67
C ARG A 13 -1.85 -17.13 11.10
N ALA A 14 -2.30 -18.29 11.55
CA ALA A 14 -3.61 -18.49 12.18
C ALA A 14 -3.56 -19.69 13.15
N PRO A 15 -4.52 -19.81 14.08
CA PRO A 15 -4.70 -21.02 14.87
C PRO A 15 -4.93 -22.26 13.98
N GLU A 16 -4.69 -23.44 14.53
CA GLU A 16 -4.90 -24.71 13.82
C GLU A 16 -6.34 -24.83 13.30
N GLY A 17 -6.47 -25.27 12.04
CA GLY A 17 -7.76 -25.40 11.35
C GLY A 17 -8.39 -24.07 10.90
N GLN A 18 -7.71 -22.92 11.09
CA GLN A 18 -8.21 -21.61 10.70
C GLN A 18 -7.34 -20.96 9.62
N HIS A 19 -7.86 -19.89 9.01
CA HIS A 19 -7.17 -19.16 7.95
C HIS A 19 -7.31 -17.64 8.13
N THR A 20 -6.23 -16.93 7.82
CA THR A 20 -6.24 -15.47 7.69
C THR A 20 -6.38 -15.12 6.22
N LEU A 21 -7.44 -14.39 5.89
CA LEU A 21 -7.71 -13.90 4.54
C LEU A 21 -7.41 -12.40 4.48
N TRP A 22 -6.53 -12.01 3.58
CA TRP A 22 -6.22 -10.62 3.31
C TRP A 22 -6.84 -10.19 1.98
N VAL A 23 -7.51 -9.04 1.98
CA VAL A 23 -8.22 -8.53 0.82
C VAL A 23 -7.87 -7.06 0.62
N TYR A 24 -7.58 -6.68 -0.62
CA TYR A 24 -7.21 -5.33 -1.00
C TYR A 24 -7.92 -4.89 -2.29
N SER A 25 -8.39 -3.64 -2.31
CA SER A 25 -8.92 -2.99 -3.50
C SER A 25 -8.49 -1.53 -3.57
N ARG A 26 -8.47 -1.00 -4.79
CA ARG A 26 -8.26 0.43 -5.03
C ARG A 26 -9.57 1.17 -4.82
N VAL A 27 -9.52 2.28 -4.09
CA VAL A 27 -10.66 3.16 -3.79
C VAL A 27 -10.20 4.63 -3.85
N PRO A 28 -11.12 5.60 -4.03
CA PRO A 28 -10.80 7.01 -3.86
C PRO A 28 -10.35 7.32 -2.42
N ASN A 29 -9.39 8.23 -2.24
CA ASN A 29 -8.96 8.65 -0.90
C ASN A 29 -10.09 9.36 -0.13
N ARG A 30 -10.98 10.06 -0.84
CA ARG A 30 -12.15 10.76 -0.31
C ARG A 30 -13.39 10.40 -1.11
N ILE A 31 -14.51 10.33 -0.41
CA ILE A 31 -15.84 10.07 -0.95
C ILE A 31 -16.84 10.98 -0.27
N GLU A 32 -17.97 11.24 -0.93
CA GLU A 32 -19.10 11.93 -0.30
C GLU A 32 -19.60 11.13 0.91
N GLY A 33 -19.88 11.83 2.02
CA GLY A 33 -20.25 11.21 3.30
C GLY A 33 -19.10 10.56 4.08
N GLY A 34 -17.88 10.50 3.52
CA GLY A 34 -16.69 10.02 4.22
C GLY A 34 -16.61 8.49 4.42
N TRP A 35 -15.46 8.04 4.92
CA TRP A 35 -15.14 6.61 5.02
C TRP A 35 -15.65 5.92 6.29
N ALA A 36 -16.01 6.68 7.34
CA ALA A 36 -16.37 6.13 8.65
C ALA A 36 -17.47 5.06 8.56
N GLU A 37 -18.57 5.35 7.85
CA GLU A 37 -19.65 4.38 7.63
C GLU A 37 -19.50 3.62 6.30
N ALA A 38 -18.93 4.27 5.28
CA ALA A 38 -18.84 3.68 3.94
C ALA A 38 -17.92 2.46 3.89
N ARG A 39 -16.96 2.33 4.82
CA ARG A 39 -16.03 1.19 4.89
C ARG A 39 -16.75 -0.14 5.11
N GLU A 40 -17.78 -0.16 5.97
CA GLU A 40 -18.57 -1.36 6.23
C GLU A 40 -19.36 -1.76 4.99
N ARG A 41 -20.07 -0.81 4.37
CA ARG A 41 -20.81 -1.04 3.12
C ARG A 41 -19.90 -1.52 1.99
N PHE A 42 -18.67 -1.01 1.93
CA PHE A 42 -17.69 -1.45 0.95
C PHE A 42 -17.18 -2.87 1.25
N ALA A 43 -16.89 -3.19 2.51
CA ALA A 43 -16.54 -4.54 2.93
C ALA A 43 -17.64 -5.55 2.60
N ASP A 44 -18.91 -5.23 2.88
CA ASP A 44 -20.05 -6.08 2.56
C ASP A 44 -20.15 -6.38 1.06
N ARG A 45 -19.83 -5.40 0.20
CA ARG A 45 -19.76 -5.58 -1.27
C ARG A 45 -18.61 -6.50 -1.68
N ILE A 46 -17.48 -6.40 -1.02
CA ILE A 46 -16.32 -7.28 -1.27
C ILE A 46 -16.65 -8.71 -0.85
N GLU A 47 -17.21 -8.90 0.35
CA GLU A 47 -17.67 -10.21 0.82
C GLU A 47 -18.76 -10.78 -0.10
N ALA A 48 -19.66 -9.94 -0.63
CA ALA A 48 -20.66 -10.37 -1.61
C ALA A 48 -20.02 -10.92 -2.87
N ARG A 49 -18.96 -10.27 -3.33
CA ARG A 49 -18.23 -10.72 -4.50
C ARG A 49 -17.49 -12.02 -4.24
N ILE A 50 -16.90 -12.18 -3.04
CA ILE A 50 -16.23 -13.42 -2.65
C ILE A 50 -17.24 -14.56 -2.52
N GLU A 51 -18.38 -14.34 -1.86
CA GLU A 51 -19.45 -15.34 -1.71
C GLU A 51 -19.95 -15.87 -3.06
N GLN A 52 -20.11 -15.00 -4.06
CA GLN A 52 -20.49 -15.40 -5.43
C GLN A 52 -19.45 -16.32 -6.10
N LEU A 53 -18.18 -16.19 -5.73
CA LEU A 53 -17.07 -16.94 -6.30
C LEU A 53 -16.69 -18.17 -5.45
N ALA A 54 -17.02 -18.14 -4.16
CA ALA A 54 -16.74 -19.17 -3.17
C ALA A 54 -17.95 -19.29 -2.21
N PRO A 55 -19.01 -20.02 -2.61
CA PRO A 55 -20.22 -20.16 -1.81
C PRO A 55 -19.96 -20.75 -0.42
N GLY A 56 -20.63 -20.21 0.59
CA GLY A 56 -20.45 -20.54 2.00
C GLY A 56 -19.30 -19.80 2.68
N PHE A 57 -18.63 -18.88 1.97
CA PHE A 57 -17.53 -18.07 2.52
C PHE A 57 -17.97 -17.27 3.74
N ARG A 58 -19.07 -16.52 3.65
CA ARG A 58 -19.54 -15.65 4.74
C ARG A 58 -19.87 -16.41 6.01
N GLY A 59 -20.38 -17.63 5.89
CA GLY A 59 -20.65 -18.50 7.03
C GLY A 59 -19.40 -18.98 7.77
N ARG A 60 -18.20 -18.71 7.23
CA ARG A 60 -16.90 -19.08 7.81
C ARG A 60 -16.13 -17.87 8.36
N VAL A 61 -16.63 -16.65 8.18
CA VAL A 61 -15.98 -15.44 8.68
C VAL A 61 -16.21 -15.34 10.18
N LEU A 62 -15.16 -15.52 10.97
CA LEU A 62 -15.22 -15.41 12.44
C LEU A 62 -15.12 -13.95 12.89
N GLU A 63 -14.24 -13.18 12.26
CA GLU A 63 -13.99 -11.78 12.55
C GLU A 63 -13.52 -11.07 11.28
N ARG A 64 -13.77 -9.76 11.20
CA ARG A 64 -13.25 -8.89 10.14
C ARG A 64 -12.62 -7.63 10.72
N ALA A 65 -11.51 -7.22 10.14
CA ALA A 65 -10.88 -5.94 10.40
C ALA A 65 -10.79 -5.16 9.08
N ILE A 66 -11.19 -3.88 9.12
CA ILE A 66 -11.25 -3.02 7.95
C ILE A 66 -10.32 -1.83 8.18
N ALA A 67 -9.42 -1.59 7.23
CA ALA A 67 -8.61 -0.38 7.19
C ALA A 67 -9.02 0.44 5.96
N ALA A 68 -9.78 1.51 6.20
CA ALA A 68 -10.14 2.48 5.17
C ALA A 68 -8.97 3.47 4.95
N PRO A 69 -8.99 4.29 3.89
CA PRO A 69 -7.89 5.22 3.61
C PRO A 69 -7.48 6.13 4.78
N PRO A 70 -8.40 6.73 5.57
CA PRO A 70 -8.02 7.52 6.75
C PRO A 70 -7.37 6.68 7.86
N ASP A 71 -7.78 5.42 8.03
CA ASP A 71 -7.19 4.52 9.02
C ASP A 71 -5.72 4.22 8.64
N LEU A 72 -5.45 4.00 7.35
CA LEU A 72 -4.09 3.78 6.86
C LEU A 72 -3.19 5.01 7.11
N GLU A 73 -3.66 6.21 6.77
CA GLU A 73 -2.93 7.47 7.03
C GLU A 73 -2.68 7.69 8.53
N ALA A 74 -3.67 7.38 9.38
CA ALA A 74 -3.54 7.49 10.83
C ALA A 74 -2.48 6.53 11.40
N THR A 75 -2.30 5.34 10.81
CA THR A 75 -1.27 4.39 11.26
C THR A 75 0.14 4.76 10.77
N ASN A 76 0.25 5.48 9.67
CA ASN A 76 1.51 5.92 9.11
C ASN A 76 1.29 7.19 8.29
N GLU A 77 1.80 8.32 8.79
CA GLU A 77 1.67 9.63 8.14
C GLU A 77 2.28 9.66 6.72
N ASN A 78 3.15 8.71 6.37
CA ASN A 78 3.65 8.54 5.00
C ASN A 78 2.63 7.90 4.05
N LEU A 79 1.44 7.50 4.50
CA LEU A 79 0.36 6.95 3.69
C LEU A 79 -0.71 8.02 3.45
N LEU A 80 -0.31 9.17 2.90
CA LEU A 80 -1.19 10.31 2.65
C LEU A 80 -2.45 9.88 1.86
N GLY A 81 -3.64 10.13 2.42
CA GLY A 81 -4.91 9.71 1.84
C GLY A 81 -5.05 8.18 1.70
N GLY A 82 -4.31 7.40 2.48
CA GLY A 82 -4.23 5.94 2.41
C GLY A 82 -3.44 5.39 1.22
N ASP A 83 -2.61 6.21 0.56
CA ASP A 83 -1.89 5.80 -0.64
C ASP A 83 -0.62 4.99 -0.34
N LEU A 84 -0.72 3.67 -0.52
CA LEU A 84 0.42 2.74 -0.44
C LEU A 84 1.46 2.97 -1.55
N GLY A 85 1.05 3.58 -2.66
CA GLY A 85 1.87 3.83 -3.84
C GLY A 85 2.71 5.10 -3.77
N GLY A 86 2.41 5.99 -2.83
CA GLY A 86 3.08 7.28 -2.66
C GLY A 86 3.00 8.19 -3.89
N GLY A 87 1.83 8.25 -4.51
CA GLY A 87 1.53 9.04 -5.69
C GLY A 87 1.14 8.20 -6.92
N SER A 88 0.67 8.91 -7.95
CA SER A 88 0.19 8.33 -9.21
C SER A 88 1.26 7.49 -9.92
N ALA A 89 0.87 6.30 -10.37
CA ALA A 89 1.66 5.45 -11.25
C ALA A 89 1.50 5.76 -12.75
N GLN A 90 0.86 6.88 -13.10
CA GLN A 90 0.82 7.33 -14.49
C GLN A 90 2.24 7.57 -15.01
N VAL A 91 2.52 7.18 -16.26
CA VAL A 91 3.86 7.15 -16.85
C VAL A 91 4.64 8.44 -16.61
N HIS A 92 4.01 9.60 -16.80
CA HIS A 92 4.68 10.88 -16.63
C HIS A 92 5.02 11.18 -15.16
N HIS A 93 4.12 10.88 -14.22
CA HIS A 93 4.39 11.01 -12.79
C HIS A 93 5.42 9.98 -12.31
N GLN A 94 5.36 8.74 -12.79
CA GLN A 94 6.25 7.65 -12.40
C GLN A 94 7.69 7.85 -12.88
N LEU A 95 7.87 8.27 -14.14
CA LEU A 95 9.17 8.30 -14.81
C LEU A 95 9.85 9.67 -14.77
N PHE A 96 9.09 10.75 -14.96
CA PHE A 96 9.69 12.08 -15.16
C PHE A 96 9.56 12.99 -13.94
N PHE A 97 8.44 12.89 -13.20
CA PHE A 97 8.14 13.86 -12.14
C PHE A 97 8.30 13.32 -10.72
N ARG A 98 8.58 12.02 -10.51
CA ARG A 98 8.82 11.45 -9.19
C ARG A 98 10.28 11.66 -8.72
N PRO A 99 10.54 12.15 -7.49
CA PRO A 99 9.58 12.64 -6.49
C PRO A 99 9.13 14.09 -6.77
N VAL A 100 10.02 14.93 -7.29
CA VAL A 100 9.74 16.26 -7.86
C VAL A 100 10.94 16.68 -8.70
N PHE A 101 10.75 17.37 -9.83
CA PHE A 101 11.86 17.94 -10.60
C PHE A 101 12.45 19.15 -9.85
N PRO A 102 13.79 19.33 -9.76
CA PRO A 102 14.88 18.54 -10.33
C PRO A 102 15.46 17.46 -9.38
N HIS A 103 14.79 17.14 -8.26
CA HIS A 103 15.23 16.21 -7.22
C HIS A 103 15.02 14.71 -7.55
N PHE A 104 14.80 14.38 -8.83
CA PHE A 104 14.55 13.02 -9.36
C PHE A 104 15.72 12.04 -9.22
N ARG A 105 16.87 12.48 -8.71
CA ARG A 105 18.07 11.66 -8.48
C ARG A 105 18.36 11.40 -7.00
N TYR A 106 17.32 11.26 -6.18
CA TYR A 106 17.44 10.97 -4.74
C TYR A 106 18.07 12.09 -3.89
N ARG A 107 18.67 13.13 -4.50
CA ARG A 107 19.30 14.26 -3.80
C ARG A 107 18.28 15.30 -3.36
N THR A 108 18.54 15.91 -2.21
CA THR A 108 17.82 17.10 -1.75
C THR A 108 18.70 18.35 -1.87
N PRO A 109 18.14 19.57 -1.72
CA PRO A 109 18.94 20.79 -1.60
C PRO A 109 19.88 20.80 -0.39
N VAL A 110 19.62 19.96 0.62
CA VAL A 110 20.45 19.86 1.82
C VAL A 110 21.57 18.86 1.57
N LYS A 111 22.82 19.33 1.66
CA LYS A 111 24.01 18.49 1.45
C LYS A 111 24.01 17.31 2.44
N GLY A 112 24.20 16.10 1.91
CA GLY A 112 24.24 14.87 2.70
C GLY A 112 22.87 14.29 3.06
N LEU A 113 21.77 14.89 2.59
CA LEU A 113 20.41 14.37 2.77
C LEU A 113 19.86 13.81 1.45
N TYR A 114 19.38 12.56 1.50
CA TYR A 114 18.88 11.81 0.35
C TYR A 114 17.49 11.22 0.61
N LEU A 115 16.68 11.13 -0.43
CA LEU A 115 15.36 10.48 -0.44
C LEU A 115 15.53 9.02 -0.86
N CYS A 116 14.99 8.08 -0.08
CA CYS A 116 15.21 6.64 -0.29
C CYS A 116 13.94 5.78 -0.22
N SER A 117 12.77 6.38 -0.02
CA SER A 117 11.51 5.67 0.15
C SER A 117 10.84 5.28 -1.17
N SER A 118 9.72 4.56 -1.10
CA SER A 118 8.83 4.22 -2.22
C SER A 118 8.31 5.44 -3.00
N TYR A 119 8.42 6.64 -2.42
CA TYR A 119 8.07 7.91 -3.07
C TYR A 119 9.11 8.36 -4.10
N THR A 120 10.28 7.72 -4.17
CA THR A 120 11.31 7.98 -5.18
C THR A 120 11.25 6.97 -6.31
N HIS A 121 11.82 7.28 -7.47
CA HIS A 121 11.97 6.31 -8.56
C HIS A 121 12.76 5.08 -8.08
N PRO A 122 12.46 3.82 -8.48
CA PRO A 122 11.45 3.39 -9.44
C PRO A 122 10.01 3.28 -8.89
N GLY A 123 9.75 3.62 -7.63
CA GLY A 123 8.42 3.77 -7.07
C GLY A 123 8.07 2.74 -5.99
N ALA A 124 6.77 2.49 -5.84
CA ALA A 124 6.24 1.60 -4.82
C ALA A 124 6.53 0.12 -5.07
N GLY A 125 6.60 -0.64 -3.98
CA GLY A 125 6.85 -2.07 -3.97
C GLY A 125 8.00 -2.45 -3.04
N VAL A 126 8.08 -3.74 -2.70
CA VAL A 126 9.09 -4.28 -1.78
C VAL A 126 10.31 -4.78 -2.55
N HIS A 127 10.84 -3.95 -3.46
CA HIS A 127 11.96 -4.32 -4.33
C HIS A 127 13.32 -3.77 -3.88
N GLY A 128 13.37 -2.89 -2.89
CA GLY A 128 14.61 -2.32 -2.34
C GLY A 128 15.39 -1.32 -3.23
N ALA A 129 15.06 -1.23 -4.52
CA ALA A 129 15.75 -0.36 -5.48
C ALA A 129 15.85 1.13 -5.08
N CYS A 130 14.80 1.74 -4.50
CA CYS A 130 14.84 3.14 -4.06
C CYS A 130 15.96 3.39 -3.04
N GLY A 131 16.04 2.53 -2.02
CA GLY A 131 17.07 2.58 -1.00
C GLY A 131 18.47 2.33 -1.56
N ARG A 132 18.62 1.31 -2.41
CA ARG A 132 19.89 1.01 -3.08
C ARG A 132 20.40 2.20 -3.90
N ASN A 133 19.52 2.82 -4.69
CA ASN A 133 19.92 3.92 -5.56
C ASN A 133 20.30 5.17 -4.75
N ALA A 134 19.54 5.49 -3.70
CA ALA A 134 19.90 6.58 -2.78
C ALA A 134 21.26 6.34 -2.09
N ALA A 135 21.53 5.10 -1.64
CA ALA A 135 22.82 4.74 -1.07
C ALA A 135 23.97 4.90 -2.08
N GLY A 136 23.77 4.52 -3.34
CA GLY A 136 24.75 4.73 -4.42
C GLY A 136 25.09 6.21 -4.61
N MET A 137 24.08 7.09 -4.58
CA MET A 137 24.29 8.55 -4.64
C MET A 137 25.08 9.08 -3.45
N ALA A 138 24.76 8.60 -2.24
CA ALA A 138 25.43 9.03 -1.01
C ALA A 138 26.91 8.60 -0.95
N LEU A 139 27.21 7.39 -1.44
CA LEU A 139 28.58 6.88 -1.51
C LEU A 139 29.40 7.60 -2.59
N GLY A 140 28.79 7.88 -3.75
CA GLY A 140 29.46 8.56 -4.86
C GLY A 140 29.83 10.03 -4.61
N GLU A 141 29.26 10.70 -3.60
CA GLU A 141 29.65 12.06 -3.21
C GLU A 141 30.74 12.13 -2.15
N ARG A 142 31.08 10.99 -1.54
CA ARG A 142 32.13 10.90 -0.51
C ARG A 142 33.50 10.53 -1.09
N GLY A 143 33.55 10.08 -2.34
CA GLY A 143 34.78 9.83 -3.10
C GLY A 143 35.06 10.97 -4.06
#